data_AF-A0A920H7M1-F1
#
_entry.id   AF-A0A920H7M1-F1
#
_cell.length_a   1.000
_cell.length_b   1.000
_cell.length_c   1.000
_cell.angle_alpha   90.00
_cell.angle_beta   90.00
_cell.angle_gamma   90.00
#
_symmetry.space_group_name_H-M   'P 1'
#
loop_
_entity.id
_entity.type
_entity.pdbx_description
1 polymer ?
#
loop_
_entity_poly.entity_id
_entity_poly.type
_entity_poly.pdbx_seq_one_letter_code
_entity_poly.pdbx_strand_id
1 'polypeptide(L)'
;MLVLLLAISSTGIAMSFYLGADVISVKSFFIGLFTFDIQYIPPDPILISHLIMVAFLMIIFPYSKLLHAPGLFFSPSRNQVDNAREKRHISKWAADLEK
;
A
#
# COMPACT_ATOMS: atom_id res chain seq x y z
N MET A 1 10.55 -6.85 -0.87
CA MET A 1 9.47 -6.09 -1.55
C MET A 1 9.60 -6.18 -3.06
N LEU A 2 10.74 -5.82 -3.65
CA LEU A 2 10.88 -5.82 -5.12
C LEU A 2 10.64 -7.21 -5.74
N VAL A 3 11.23 -8.27 -5.18
CA VAL A 3 10.99 -9.66 -5.63
C VAL A 3 9.51 -10.05 -5.50
N LEU A 4 8.85 -9.65 -4.41
CA LEU A 4 7.43 -9.91 -4.20
C LEU A 4 6.57 -9.18 -5.26
N LEU A 5 6.87 -7.92 -5.55
CA LEU A 5 6.19 -7.14 -6.58
C LEU A 5 6.40 -7.76 -7.97
N LEU A 6 7.62 -8.17 -8.29
CA LEU A 6 7.91 -8.87 -9.55
C LEU A 6 7.09 -10.16 -9.66
N ALA A 7 7.03 -10.98 -8.60
CA ALA A 7 6.24 -12.21 -8.59
C ALA A 7 4.73 -11.96 -8.76
N ILE A 8 4.18 -10.94 -8.07
CA ILE A 8 2.77 -10.52 -8.23
C ILE A 8 2.52 -10.06 -9.66
N SER A 9 3.38 -9.21 -10.22
CA SER A 9 3.25 -8.73 -11.61
C SER A 9 3.34 -9.87 -12.62
N SER A 10 4.30 -10.78 -12.48
CA SER A 10 4.46 -11.92 -13.37
C SER A 10 3.24 -12.86 -13.34
N THR A 11 2.71 -13.16 -12.16
CA THR A 11 1.50 -14.00 -12.03
C THR A 11 0.25 -13.29 -12.55
N GLY A 12 0.12 -11.97 -12.36
CA GLY A 12 -0.96 -11.17 -12.94
C GLY A 12 -0.94 -11.19 -14.46
N ILE A 13 0.24 -10.95 -15.06
CA ILE A 13 0.45 -11.03 -16.53
C ILE A 13 0.12 -12.43 -17.05
N ALA A 14 0.55 -13.48 -16.35
CA ALA A 14 0.25 -14.87 -16.72
C ALA A 14 -1.26 -15.12 -16.82
N MET A 15 -2.04 -14.68 -15.83
CA MET A 15 -3.51 -14.81 -15.84
C MET A 15 -4.17 -13.96 -16.92
N SER A 16 -3.67 -12.73 -17.17
CA SER A 16 -4.28 -11.83 -18.16
C SER A 16 -4.05 -12.27 -19.61
N PHE A 17 -2.88 -12.81 -19.94
CA PHE A 17 -2.47 -13.00 -21.33
C PHE A 17 -2.24 -14.45 -21.75
N TYR A 18 -1.98 -15.35 -20.81
CA TYR A 18 -1.54 -16.72 -21.15
C TYR A 18 -2.50 -17.80 -20.68
N LEU A 19 -2.96 -17.69 -19.43
CA LEU A 19 -3.65 -18.79 -18.75
C LEU A 19 -5.15 -18.53 -18.58
N GLY A 20 -5.56 -17.26 -18.65
CA GLY A 20 -6.92 -16.85 -18.34
C GLY A 20 -7.21 -16.98 -16.85
N ALA A 21 -8.25 -16.29 -16.38
CA ALA A 21 -8.80 -16.47 -15.05
C ALA A 21 -10.33 -16.38 -15.15
N ASP A 22 -11.04 -17.09 -14.27
CA ASP A 22 -12.49 -16.94 -14.15
C ASP A 22 -12.82 -15.61 -13.45
N VAL A 23 -12.86 -14.54 -14.24
CA VAL A 23 -13.11 -13.17 -13.77
C VAL A 23 -14.48 -13.06 -13.09
N ILE A 24 -15.47 -13.86 -13.50
CA ILE A 24 -16.81 -13.83 -12.91
C ILE A 24 -16.75 -14.35 -11.48
N SER A 25 -16.15 -15.52 -11.28
CA SER A 25 -16.02 -16.09 -9.93
C SER A 25 -15.09 -15.27 -9.03
N VAL A 26 -13.99 -14.71 -9.57
CA VAL A 26 -13.12 -13.77 -8.82
C VAL A 26 -13.92 -12.54 -8.37
N LYS A 27 -14.72 -11.94 -9.27
CA LYS A 27 -15.56 -10.79 -8.95
C LYS A 27 -16.58 -11.12 -7.85
N SER A 28 -17.27 -12.26 -7.97
CA SER A 28 -18.24 -12.71 -6.96
C SER A 28 -17.59 -12.90 -5.59
N PHE A 29 -16.37 -13.48 -5.55
CA PHE A 29 -15.59 -13.59 -4.31
C PHE A 29 -15.33 -12.23 -3.65
N PHE A 30 -14.82 -11.25 -4.40
CA PHE A 30 -14.52 -9.93 -3.83
C PHE A 30 -15.77 -9.15 -3.43
N ILE A 31 -16.86 -9.22 -4.21
CA ILE A 31 -18.14 -8.61 -3.82
C ILE A 31 -18.62 -9.22 -2.51
N GLY A 32 -18.63 -10.56 -2.41
CA GLY A 32 -19.00 -11.26 -1.19
C GLY A 32 -18.14 -10.88 0.02
N LEU A 33 -16.83 -10.75 -0.19
CA LEU A 33 -15.90 -10.27 0.85
C LEU A 33 -16.26 -8.87 1.35
N PHE A 34 -16.63 -7.93 0.47
CA PHE A 34 -17.04 -6.57 0.85
C PHE A 34 -18.42 -6.52 1.52
N THR A 35 -19.33 -7.43 1.17
CA THR A 35 -20.68 -7.50 1.76
C THR A 35 -20.78 -8.44 2.94
N PHE A 36 -19.66 -8.98 3.43
CA PHE A 36 -19.59 -9.99 4.51
C PHE A 36 -20.38 -11.27 4.22
N ASP A 37 -20.54 -11.62 2.95
CA ASP A 37 -21.13 -12.87 2.46
C ASP A 37 -20.06 -13.65 1.70
N ILE A 38 -19.23 -14.42 2.42
CA ILE A 38 -18.03 -15.03 1.86
C ILE A 38 -18.40 -16.09 0.82
N GLN A 39 -18.13 -15.77 -0.45
CA GLN A 39 -18.30 -16.68 -1.57
C GLN A 39 -17.09 -17.59 -1.77
N TYR A 40 -17.23 -18.62 -2.60
CA TYR A 40 -16.16 -19.58 -2.88
C TYR A 40 -15.02 -18.94 -3.69
N ILE A 41 -13.77 -19.25 -3.31
CA ILE A 41 -12.58 -18.84 -4.07
C ILE A 41 -12.39 -19.80 -5.24
N PRO A 42 -12.20 -19.32 -6.49
CA PRO A 42 -11.93 -20.20 -7.63
C PRO A 42 -10.69 -21.08 -7.36
N PRO A 43 -10.76 -22.41 -7.62
CA PRO A 43 -9.69 -23.34 -7.29
C PRO A 43 -8.59 -23.33 -8.36
N ASP A 44 -8.14 -22.13 -8.75
CA ASP A 44 -7.04 -21.91 -9.69
C ASP A 44 -5.74 -21.70 -8.89
N PRO A 45 -4.74 -22.59 -9.01
CA PRO A 45 -3.48 -22.50 -8.28
C PRO A 45 -2.73 -21.17 -8.49
N ILE A 46 -2.82 -20.58 -9.69
CA ILE A 46 -2.08 -19.37 -10.04
C ILE A 46 -2.79 -18.15 -9.46
N LEU A 47 -4.12 -18.12 -9.54
CA LEU A 47 -4.92 -17.13 -8.84
C LEU A 47 -4.67 -17.18 -7.33
N ILE A 48 -4.72 -18.37 -6.73
CA ILE A 48 -4.50 -18.54 -5.28
C ILE A 48 -3.10 -18.05 -4.89
N SER A 49 -2.07 -18.45 -5.64
CA SER A 49 -0.70 -17.96 -5.44
C SER A 49 -0.62 -16.44 -5.52
N HIS A 50 -1.25 -15.84 -6.55
CA HIS A 50 -1.32 -14.39 -6.74
C HIS A 50 -1.96 -13.69 -5.53
N LEU A 51 -3.15 -14.15 -5.11
CA LEU A 51 -3.89 -13.59 -3.99
C LEU A 51 -3.11 -13.70 -2.66
N ILE A 52 -2.43 -14.82 -2.42
CA ILE A 52 -1.58 -14.99 -1.22
C ILE A 52 -0.43 -13.98 -1.23
N MET A 53 0.25 -13.79 -2.37
CA MET A 53 1.34 -12.82 -2.48
C MET A 53 0.84 -11.38 -2.28
N VAL A 54 -0.33 -11.05 -2.81
CA VAL A 54 -0.98 -9.74 -2.60
C VAL A 54 -1.39 -9.55 -1.13
N ALA A 55 -1.97 -10.57 -0.49
CA ALA A 55 -2.31 -10.52 0.93
C ALA A 55 -1.05 -10.33 1.80
N PHE A 56 0.03 -11.04 1.49
CA PHE A 56 1.31 -10.87 2.15
C PHE A 56 1.86 -9.45 1.96
N LEU A 57 1.77 -8.91 0.74
CA LEU A 57 2.12 -7.52 0.46
C LEU A 57 1.30 -6.56 1.33
N MET A 58 -0.01 -6.72 1.46
CA MET A 58 -0.85 -5.86 2.30
C MET A 58 -0.42 -5.89 3.78
N ILE A 59 -0.12 -7.08 4.31
CA ILE A 59 0.32 -7.25 5.71
C ILE A 59 1.65 -6.53 5.99
N ILE A 60 2.62 -6.65 5.09
CA ILE A 60 3.95 -6.06 5.27
C ILE A 60 4.06 -4.62 4.77
N PHE A 61 3.10 -4.15 3.96
CA PHE A 61 3.06 -2.81 3.38
C PHE A 61 3.35 -1.70 4.41
N PRO A 62 2.67 -1.63 5.58
CA PRO A 62 2.86 -0.53 6.53
C PRO A 62 4.25 -0.51 7.19
N TYR A 63 5.00 -1.61 7.13
CA TYR A 63 6.35 -1.70 7.68
C TYR A 63 7.45 -1.61 6.60
N SER A 64 7.06 -1.34 5.35
CA SER A 64 7.94 -1.40 4.19
C SER A 64 8.34 -0.03 3.66
N LYS A 65 9.31 -0.01 2.74
CA LYS A 65 9.69 1.21 1.99
C LYS A 65 8.56 1.78 1.13
N LEU A 66 7.48 1.03 0.90
CA LEU A 66 6.33 1.49 0.10
C LEU A 66 5.43 2.48 0.85
N LEU A 67 5.51 2.54 2.19
CA LEU A 67 4.80 3.56 2.99
C LEU A 67 5.28 5.00 2.68
N HIS A 68 6.39 5.16 1.95
CA HIS A 68 6.87 6.47 1.52
C HIS A 68 5.86 7.23 0.65
N ALA A 69 5.00 6.55 -0.13
CA ALA A 69 4.10 7.22 -1.06
C ALA A 69 3.12 8.21 -0.38
N PRO A 70 2.39 7.83 0.70
CA PRO A 70 1.66 8.80 1.52
C PRO A 70 2.55 9.86 2.18
N GLY A 71 3.78 9.50 2.59
CA GLY A 71 4.74 10.40 3.22
C GLY A 71 5.12 11.62 2.34
N LEU A 72 4.91 11.54 1.03
CA LEU A 72 5.10 12.64 0.10
C LEU A 72 4.25 13.87 0.44
N PHE A 73 3.00 13.65 0.86
CA PHE A 73 2.06 14.71 1.23
C PHE A 73 2.44 15.40 2.55
N PHE A 74 3.27 14.76 3.36
CA PHE A 74 3.77 15.29 4.63
C PHE A 74 5.23 15.77 4.53
N SER A 75 5.78 15.86 3.30
CA SER A 75 7.17 16.28 3.12
C SER A 75 7.37 17.75 3.53
N PRO A 76 8.31 18.04 4.44
CA PRO A 76 8.59 19.41 4.86
C PRO A 76 8.94 20.34 3.70
N SER A 77 9.69 19.86 2.70
CA SER A 77 10.05 20.64 1.52
C SER A 77 8.87 21.07 0.64
N ARG A 78 7.67 20.49 0.82
CA ARG A 78 6.46 20.87 0.07
C ARG A 78 5.41 21.57 0.91
N ASN A 79 5.29 21.22 2.19
CA ASN A 79 4.22 21.71 3.07
C ASN A 79 4.70 22.65 4.20
N GLN A 80 6.00 22.74 4.46
CA GLN A 80 6.52 23.66 5.48
C GLN A 80 6.69 25.06 4.89
N VAL A 81 6.07 26.05 5.52
CA VAL A 81 6.24 27.47 5.16
C VAL A 81 7.68 27.89 5.48
N ASP A 82 8.39 28.44 4.49
CA ASP A 82 9.75 28.94 4.66
C ASP A 82 9.77 30.35 5.27
N ASN A 83 9.44 30.44 6.56
CA ASN A 83 9.40 31.72 7.29
C ASN A 83 10.29 31.72 8.54
N ALA A 84 11.29 30.85 8.61
CA ALA A 84 12.17 30.74 9.78
C ALA A 84 12.92 32.05 10.09
N ARG A 85 13.09 32.94 9.10
CA ARG A 85 13.68 34.28 9.26
C ARG A 85 12.68 35.36 9.66
N GLU A 86 11.39 35.14 9.42
CA GLU A 86 10.31 36.10 9.73
C GLU A 86 9.65 35.77 11.06
N LYS A 87 9.52 34.47 11.38
CA LYS A 87 9.00 33.95 12.63
C LYS A 87 10.08 33.15 13.33
N ARG A 88 10.51 33.67 14.46
CA ARG A 88 11.46 32.97 15.32
C ARG A 88 10.72 31.86 16.08
N HIS A 89 11.03 30.61 15.74
CA HIS A 89 10.50 29.44 16.45
C HIS A 89 11.44 29.06 17.60
N ILE A 90 11.08 29.45 18.83
CA ILE A 90 11.84 29.16 20.05
C ILE A 90 11.16 28.00 20.79
N SER A 91 11.92 27.00 21.22
CA SER A 91 11.40 25.93 22.08
C SER A 91 11.08 26.49 23.48
N LYS A 92 10.14 25.86 24.19
CA LYS A 92 9.74 26.30 25.54
C LYS A 92 10.92 26.44 26.51
N TRP A 93 11.86 25.50 26.48
CA TRP A 93 13.05 25.53 27.33
C TRP A 93 14.02 26.66 26.99
N ALA A 94 14.11 27.06 25.72
CA ALA A 94 15.01 28.12 25.28
C ALA A 94 14.42 29.51 25.56
N ALA A 95 13.10 29.63 25.61
CA ALA A 95 12.42 30.86 25.99
C ALA A 95 12.75 31.29 27.44
N ASP A 96 13.00 30.34 28.34
CA ASP A 96 13.38 30.64 29.74
C ASP A 96 14.80 31.23 29.87
N LEU A 97 15.66 31.06 28.87
CA LEU A 97 17.02 31.61 28.84
C LEU A 97 17.08 33.06 28.32
N GLU A 98 15.96 33.60 27.83
CA GLU A 98 15.86 34.96 27.27
C GLU A 98 15.06 35.95 28.12
N LYS A 99 14.56 35.51 29.29
CA LYS A 99 13.99 36.40 30.31
C LYS A 99 15.09 37.11 31.08
#